data_AF-A0A2M7TR78-F1
#
_entry.id   AF-A0A2M7TR78-F1
#
_cell.length_a   1.000
_cell.length_b   1.000
_cell.length_c   1.000
_cell.angle_alpha   90.00
_cell.angle_beta   90.00
_cell.angle_gamma   90.00
#
_symmetry.space_group_name_H-M   'P 1'
#
loop_
_entity.id
_entity.type
_entity.pdbx_description
1 polymer ?
#
loop_
_entity_poly.entity_id
_entity_poly.type
_entity_poly.pdbx_seq_one_letter_code
_entity_poly.pdbx_strand_id
1 'polypeptide(L)'
;MSTFGRTSSALLRMIKALTDRTSINQMVVGSKSRYLLEIFDNELRIISNFVTELPRKVILPTSTGKILEQIGTPIIGSPFPSRQAEVSASDRIIQFSTRTGVTFGELNSGNSFTIPSGTQLWAPSDLSVSSSIAGIDEADNVQNRTINWSLTSSVFCPADSTGAFASAKALSPGRLGNLPLPGLLVGHGFTGYRDYLSNSLTVTNLKPIISGANEESETGYKYRISKAWTTSEAANDSAVSLAVTALPGVSNAIINRWVDGPGRFDVFLDSISP
;
A
#
# COMPACT_ATOMS: atom_id res chain seq x y z
N MET A 1 34.00 -19.01 15.33
CA MET A 1 34.61 -20.28 14.88
C MET A 1 34.73 -20.23 13.35
N SER A 2 35.93 -19.88 12.87
CA SER A 2 36.49 -20.09 11.52
C SER A 2 35.61 -19.91 10.26
N THR A 3 35.53 -18.68 9.74
CA THR A 3 35.20 -18.38 8.32
C THR A 3 36.44 -18.25 7.42
N PHE A 4 37.63 -18.61 7.92
CA PHE A 4 38.91 -18.49 7.19
C PHE A 4 39.21 -19.66 6.22
N GLY A 5 38.27 -20.59 6.02
CA GLY A 5 38.54 -21.87 5.35
C GLY A 5 38.24 -21.96 3.85
N ARG A 6 37.80 -20.88 3.18
CA ARG A 6 37.57 -20.90 1.73
C ARG A 6 38.30 -19.74 1.06
N THR A 7 39.43 -20.06 0.42
CA THR A 7 40.12 -19.12 -0.47
C THR A 7 39.18 -18.72 -1.61
N SER A 8 38.80 -17.43 -1.63
CA SER A 8 38.10 -16.81 -2.76
C SER A 8 38.86 -17.07 -4.06
N SER A 9 38.15 -17.40 -5.15
CA SER A 9 38.77 -17.58 -6.47
C SER A 9 39.44 -16.30 -6.99
N ALA A 10 39.02 -15.13 -6.49
CA ALA A 10 39.69 -13.86 -6.74
C ALA A 10 41.02 -13.78 -5.98
N LEU A 11 41.05 -14.10 -4.69
CA LEU A 11 42.26 -14.15 -3.88
C LEU A 11 43.32 -15.10 -4.45
N LEU A 12 42.94 -16.28 -4.95
CA LEU A 12 43.87 -17.20 -5.59
C LEU A 12 44.47 -16.63 -6.89
N ARG A 13 43.64 -15.93 -7.69
CA ARG A 13 44.10 -15.23 -8.90
C ARG A 13 45.05 -14.08 -8.57
N MET A 14 44.81 -13.34 -7.49
CA MET A 14 45.70 -12.27 -7.03
C MET A 14 47.04 -12.82 -6.54
N ILE A 15 47.05 -13.92 -5.77
CA ILE A 15 48.31 -14.58 -5.37
C ILE A 15 49.10 -14.95 -6.62
N LYS A 16 48.46 -15.67 -7.55
CA LYS A 16 49.13 -16.15 -8.77
C LYS A 16 49.68 -14.98 -9.59
N ALA A 17 48.88 -13.94 -9.79
CA ALA A 17 49.31 -12.76 -10.52
C ALA A 17 50.50 -12.05 -9.85
N LEU A 18 50.56 -12.01 -8.51
CA LEU A 18 51.67 -11.37 -7.81
C LEU A 18 52.94 -12.23 -7.84
N THR A 19 52.83 -13.54 -7.63
CA THR A 19 53.96 -14.47 -7.69
C THR A 19 54.54 -14.58 -9.09
N ASP A 20 53.69 -14.55 -10.13
CA ASP A 20 54.14 -14.70 -11.53
C ASP A 20 54.75 -13.39 -12.09
N ARG A 21 54.38 -12.22 -11.55
CA ARG A 21 54.79 -10.90 -12.08
C ARG A 21 55.78 -10.15 -11.21
N THR A 22 56.06 -10.63 -10.00
CA THR A 22 56.95 -9.96 -9.04
C THR A 22 57.84 -10.97 -8.33
N SER A 23 58.90 -10.50 -7.67
CA SER A 23 59.80 -11.33 -6.87
C SER A 23 59.28 -11.63 -5.45
N ILE A 24 57.99 -11.39 -5.19
CA ILE A 24 57.38 -11.61 -3.87
C ILE A 24 56.96 -13.08 -3.74
N ASN A 25 57.76 -13.87 -3.04
CA ASN A 25 57.57 -15.33 -2.94
C ASN A 25 56.94 -15.80 -1.61
N GLN A 26 56.85 -14.92 -0.59
CA GLN A 26 56.28 -15.26 0.72
C GLN A 26 54.77 -14.99 0.77
N MET A 27 53.98 -15.98 0.34
CA MET A 27 52.50 -15.91 0.26
C MET A 27 51.78 -16.85 1.23
N VAL A 28 52.50 -17.39 2.22
CA VAL A 28 51.92 -18.28 3.23
C VAL A 28 50.96 -17.50 4.15
N VAL A 29 49.91 -18.16 4.65
CA VAL A 29 48.97 -17.59 5.63
C VAL A 29 49.74 -16.97 6.80
N GLY A 30 49.45 -15.70 7.11
CA GLY A 30 50.16 -14.92 8.13
C GLY A 30 51.35 -14.08 7.62
N SER A 31 51.78 -14.24 6.37
CA SER A 31 52.78 -13.36 5.76
C SER A 31 52.21 -11.96 5.55
N LYS A 32 53.03 -10.91 5.70
CA LYS A 32 52.59 -9.51 5.51
C LYS A 32 51.97 -9.29 4.11
N SER A 33 52.59 -9.83 3.07
CA SER A 33 52.09 -9.75 1.68
C SER A 33 50.76 -10.47 1.51
N ARG A 34 50.60 -11.63 2.16
CA ARG A 34 49.36 -12.40 2.14
C ARG A 34 48.23 -11.66 2.85
N TYR A 35 48.52 -11.07 4.00
CA TYR A 35 47.56 -10.31 4.78
C TYR A 35 47.05 -9.07 4.04
N LEU A 36 47.93 -8.33 3.34
CA LEU A 36 47.53 -7.22 2.48
C LEU A 36 46.59 -7.69 1.35
N LEU A 37 46.90 -8.81 0.68
CA LEU A 37 46.02 -9.37 -0.35
C LEU A 37 44.66 -9.82 0.21
N GLU A 38 44.61 -10.33 1.44
CA GLU A 38 43.36 -10.68 2.10
C GLU A 38 42.52 -9.45 2.43
N ILE A 39 43.13 -8.34 2.86
CA ILE A 39 42.45 -7.05 3.02
C ILE A 39 41.91 -6.57 1.66
N PHE A 40 42.72 -6.60 0.60
CA PHE A 40 42.27 -6.21 -0.73
C PHE A 40 41.14 -7.08 -1.26
N ASP A 41 41.18 -8.41 -1.06
CA ASP A 41 40.07 -9.30 -1.44
C ASP A 41 38.80 -8.97 -0.65
N ASN A 42 38.93 -8.65 0.64
CA ASN A 42 37.81 -8.25 1.46
C ASN A 42 37.16 -6.95 0.96
N GLU A 43 37.96 -5.92 0.69
CA GLU A 43 37.48 -4.65 0.15
C GLU A 43 36.89 -4.81 -1.26
N LEU A 44 37.56 -5.56 -2.14
CA LEU A 44 37.05 -5.87 -3.47
C LEU A 44 35.73 -6.64 -3.42
N ARG A 45 35.55 -7.52 -2.43
CA ARG A 45 34.28 -8.23 -2.25
C ARG A 45 33.17 -7.29 -1.81
N ILE A 46 33.45 -6.35 -0.91
CA ILE A 46 32.49 -5.32 -0.48
C ILE A 46 32.10 -4.46 -1.68
N ILE A 47 33.08 -3.97 -2.45
CA ILE A 47 32.85 -3.17 -3.66
C ILE A 47 32.09 -3.97 -4.71
N SER A 48 32.48 -5.22 -4.97
CA SER A 48 31.81 -6.09 -5.94
C SER A 48 30.35 -6.30 -5.54
N ASN A 49 30.08 -6.62 -4.27
CA ASN A 49 28.71 -6.79 -3.78
C ASN A 49 27.91 -5.49 -3.97
N PHE A 50 28.51 -4.33 -3.71
CA PHE A 50 27.87 -3.04 -3.95
C PHE A 50 27.55 -2.83 -5.44
N VAL A 51 28.51 -3.07 -6.34
CA VAL A 51 28.33 -2.92 -7.78
C VAL A 51 27.32 -3.91 -8.36
N THR A 52 27.20 -5.13 -7.82
CA THR A 52 26.21 -6.10 -8.30
C THR A 52 24.81 -5.87 -7.72
N GLU A 53 24.71 -5.40 -6.48
CA GLU A 53 23.42 -5.21 -5.80
C GLU A 53 22.77 -3.87 -6.13
N LEU A 54 23.55 -2.82 -6.43
CA LEU A 54 23.00 -1.51 -6.78
C LEU A 54 22.10 -1.55 -8.02
N PRO A 55 22.51 -2.10 -9.18
CA PRO A 55 21.66 -2.15 -10.37
C PRO A 55 20.38 -2.94 -10.12
N ARG A 56 20.47 -4.03 -9.35
CA ARG A 56 19.29 -4.84 -8.98
C ARG A 56 18.28 -4.04 -8.18
N LYS A 57 18.73 -3.11 -7.34
CA LYS A 57 17.82 -2.27 -6.55
C LYS A 57 17.17 -1.16 -7.38
N VAL A 58 17.79 -0.72 -8.47
CA VAL A 58 17.31 0.41 -9.30
C VAL A 58 16.39 -0.04 -10.44
N ILE A 59 16.47 -1.30 -10.88
CA ILE A 59 15.61 -1.82 -11.94
C ILE A 59 14.20 -2.07 -11.38
N LEU A 60 13.16 -1.52 -12.03
CA LEU A 60 11.78 -1.51 -11.51
C LEU A 60 11.26 -2.88 -11.01
N PRO A 61 11.40 -4.00 -11.74
CA PRO A 61 10.93 -5.31 -11.29
C PRO A 61 11.54 -5.76 -9.96
N THR A 62 12.81 -5.44 -9.73
CA THR A 62 13.61 -5.90 -8.59
C THR A 62 13.76 -4.86 -7.48
N SER A 63 13.41 -3.60 -7.75
CA SER A 63 13.39 -2.51 -6.75
C SER A 63 12.35 -2.78 -5.65
N THR A 64 12.63 -2.40 -4.40
CA THR A 64 11.73 -2.57 -3.25
C THR A 64 11.83 -1.38 -2.30
N GLY A 65 10.79 -1.20 -1.47
CA GLY A 65 10.69 -0.15 -0.45
C GLY A 65 11.01 1.25 -0.97
N LYS A 66 11.86 1.98 -0.22
CA LYS A 66 12.20 3.39 -0.51
C LYS A 66 12.79 3.63 -1.90
N ILE A 67 13.52 2.66 -2.47
CA ILE A 67 14.13 2.84 -3.79
C ILE A 67 13.05 2.79 -4.87
N LEU A 68 12.07 1.91 -4.72
CA LEU A 68 10.89 1.86 -5.59
C LEU A 68 10.08 3.16 -5.48
N GLU A 69 9.91 3.71 -4.28
CA GLU A 69 9.28 5.01 -4.09
C GLU A 69 10.06 6.15 -4.77
N GLN A 70 11.39 6.17 -4.65
CA GLN A 70 12.23 7.16 -5.33
C GLN A 70 12.11 7.10 -6.86
N ILE A 71 11.94 5.90 -7.43
CA ILE A 71 11.70 5.71 -8.87
C ILE A 71 10.30 6.18 -9.25
N GLY A 72 9.28 5.77 -8.49
CA GLY A 72 7.87 5.98 -8.85
C GLY A 72 7.31 7.36 -8.53
N THR A 73 7.74 7.99 -7.43
CA THR A 73 7.17 9.25 -6.93
C THR A 73 7.22 10.37 -7.96
N PRO A 74 8.32 10.57 -8.72
CA PRO A 74 8.36 11.59 -9.78
C PRO A 74 7.39 11.33 -10.94
N ILE A 75 6.93 10.09 -11.14
CA ILE A 75 6.12 9.70 -12.31
C ILE A 75 4.64 9.63 -11.94
N ILE A 76 4.30 8.95 -10.85
CA ILE A 76 2.92 8.64 -10.46
C ILE A 76 2.54 9.10 -9.06
N GLY A 77 3.44 9.80 -8.36
CA GLY A 77 3.28 10.12 -6.94
C GLY A 77 3.53 8.92 -6.02
N SER A 78 3.32 9.10 -4.72
CA SER A 78 3.55 8.07 -3.71
C SER A 78 2.55 6.91 -3.78
N PRO A 79 2.86 5.74 -3.18
CA PRO A 79 1.91 4.64 -3.03
C PRO A 79 0.64 5.10 -2.31
N PHE A 80 -0.50 4.46 -2.63
CA PHE A 80 -1.73 4.81 -1.92
C PHE A 80 -1.66 4.36 -0.46
N PRO A 81 -1.86 5.27 0.51
CA PRO A 81 -1.84 4.91 1.92
C PRO A 81 -3.06 4.05 2.27
N SER A 82 -2.96 3.33 3.38
CA SER A 82 -4.13 2.65 3.93
C SER A 82 -5.24 3.65 4.28
N ARG A 83 -6.48 3.31 3.92
CA ARG A 83 -7.68 4.09 4.19
C ARG A 83 -8.52 3.39 5.25
N GLN A 84 -8.92 4.15 6.26
CA GLN A 84 -9.89 3.70 7.27
C GLN A 84 -11.30 3.65 6.67
N ALA A 85 -12.09 2.67 7.09
CA ALA A 85 -13.50 2.63 6.76
C ALA A 85 -14.23 3.77 7.48
N GLU A 86 -15.08 4.49 6.75
CA GLU A 86 -15.88 5.58 7.29
C GLU A 86 -17.29 5.56 6.71
N VAL A 87 -18.23 6.11 7.47
CA VAL A 87 -19.65 6.21 7.14
C VAL A 87 -20.18 7.55 7.61
N SER A 88 -20.97 8.20 6.76
CA SER A 88 -21.71 9.40 7.11
C SER A 88 -23.13 9.07 7.60
N ALA A 89 -23.71 9.93 8.44
CA ALA A 89 -25.09 9.78 8.89
C ALA A 89 -26.11 9.87 7.74
N SER A 90 -25.77 10.60 6.66
CA SER A 90 -26.59 10.68 5.45
C SER A 90 -26.74 9.34 4.74
N ASP A 91 -25.76 8.44 4.86
CA ASP A 91 -25.79 7.13 4.21
C ASP A 91 -26.78 6.15 4.89
N ARG A 92 -27.25 6.49 6.09
CA ARG A 92 -28.18 5.69 6.90
C ARG A 92 -27.73 4.24 7.08
N ILE A 93 -26.43 4.04 7.29
CA ILE A 93 -25.87 2.69 7.46
C ILE A 93 -25.83 2.31 8.93
N ILE A 94 -25.23 3.14 9.79
CA ILE A 94 -25.14 2.86 11.22
C ILE A 94 -26.33 3.50 11.92
N GLN A 95 -27.07 2.68 12.67
CA GLN A 95 -28.25 3.09 13.40
C GLN A 95 -28.12 2.68 14.87
N PHE A 96 -28.40 3.64 15.74
CA PHE A 96 -28.79 3.36 17.11
C PHE A 96 -30.28 3.08 17.15
N SER A 97 -30.65 1.96 17.75
CA SER A 97 -32.02 1.52 17.92
C SER A 97 -32.28 1.17 19.37
N THR A 98 -33.53 1.34 19.79
CA THR A 98 -34.01 0.82 21.06
C THR A 98 -34.54 -0.60 20.88
N ARG A 99 -34.81 -1.30 21.99
CA ARG A 99 -35.59 -2.55 21.94
C ARG A 99 -36.96 -2.30 21.29
N THR A 100 -37.46 -3.28 20.53
CA THR A 100 -38.73 -3.21 19.80
C THR A 100 -39.85 -2.64 20.66
N GLY A 101 -40.44 -1.54 20.19
CA GLY A 101 -41.60 -0.89 20.81
C GLY A 101 -41.29 0.13 21.90
N VAL A 102 -40.01 0.42 22.18
CA VAL A 102 -39.61 1.42 23.19
C VAL A 102 -39.05 2.67 22.51
N THR A 103 -39.37 3.87 22.98
CA THR A 103 -38.79 5.12 22.43
C THR A 103 -37.54 5.57 23.20
N PHE A 104 -36.71 6.45 22.62
CA PHE A 104 -35.57 7.01 23.35
C PHE A 104 -35.99 7.79 24.61
N GLY A 105 -37.19 8.39 24.60
CA GLY A 105 -37.77 9.05 25.74
C GLY A 105 -38.00 8.06 26.89
N GLU A 106 -38.62 6.92 26.60
CA GLU A 106 -38.84 5.87 27.61
C GLU A 106 -37.52 5.34 28.21
N LEU A 107 -36.45 5.24 27.42
CA LEU A 107 -35.11 4.88 27.93
C LEU A 107 -34.47 5.93 28.85
N ASN A 108 -34.90 7.19 28.73
CA ASN A 108 -34.30 8.32 29.41
C ASN A 108 -35.34 9.19 30.15
N SER A 109 -36.37 8.56 30.72
CA SER A 109 -37.39 9.21 31.58
C SER A 109 -38.19 10.34 30.93
N GLY A 110 -38.53 10.18 29.66
CA GLY A 110 -39.21 11.17 28.84
C GLY A 110 -38.29 12.23 28.23
N ASN A 111 -36.98 12.20 28.48
CA ASN A 111 -36.04 13.20 27.96
C ASN A 111 -35.30 12.70 26.73
N SER A 112 -35.03 13.61 25.79
CA SER A 112 -34.07 13.35 24.70
C SER A 112 -32.65 13.27 25.27
N PHE A 113 -31.74 12.60 24.55
CA PHE A 113 -30.32 12.59 24.90
C PHE A 113 -29.45 12.70 23.65
N THR A 114 -28.18 13.03 23.84
CA THR A 114 -27.21 13.13 22.76
C THR A 114 -26.03 12.21 23.06
N ILE A 115 -25.70 11.35 22.10
CA ILE A 115 -24.50 10.51 22.15
C ILE A 115 -23.34 11.38 21.67
N PRO A 116 -22.30 11.62 22.48
CA PRO A 116 -21.19 12.48 22.10
C PRO A 116 -20.35 11.82 20.99
N SER A 117 -19.75 12.67 20.15
CA SER A 117 -18.68 12.24 19.24
C SER A 117 -17.55 11.57 20.03
N GLY A 118 -16.88 10.61 19.41
CA GLY A 118 -15.81 9.85 20.06
C GLY A 118 -16.29 8.60 20.82
N THR A 119 -17.61 8.41 20.99
CA THR A 119 -18.14 7.17 21.58
C THR A 119 -17.67 5.98 20.75
N GLN A 120 -17.11 4.97 21.44
CA GLN A 120 -16.60 3.76 20.80
C GLN A 120 -17.73 2.78 20.51
N LEU A 121 -17.66 2.15 19.35
CA LEU A 121 -18.56 1.09 18.91
C LEU A 121 -17.72 -0.15 18.61
N TRP A 122 -18.26 -1.34 18.85
CA TRP A 122 -17.54 -2.57 18.57
C TRP A 122 -18.42 -3.66 17.98
N ALA A 123 -17.79 -4.46 17.13
CA ALA A 123 -18.29 -5.77 16.75
C ALA A 123 -17.72 -6.83 17.71
N PRO A 124 -18.50 -7.87 18.07
CA PRO A 124 -18.00 -8.97 18.88
C PRO A 124 -16.82 -9.67 18.19
N SER A 125 -15.92 -10.23 19.00
CA SER A 125 -14.68 -10.85 18.54
C SER A 125 -14.91 -12.21 17.84
N ASP A 126 -16.04 -12.85 18.11
CA ASP A 126 -16.51 -14.06 17.43
C ASP A 126 -17.23 -13.69 16.13
N LEU A 127 -16.44 -13.15 15.19
CA LEU A 127 -16.81 -13.15 13.79
C LEU A 127 -16.41 -14.53 13.23
N SER A 128 -17.19 -15.56 13.56
CA SER A 128 -17.19 -16.86 12.85
C SER A 128 -17.69 -16.74 11.41
N VAL A 129 -17.46 -15.58 10.76
CA VAL A 129 -17.50 -15.40 9.32
C VAL A 129 -16.21 -15.99 8.76
N SER A 130 -16.19 -17.31 8.84
CA SER A 130 -15.28 -18.26 8.20
C SER A 130 -14.87 -17.77 6.82
N SER A 131 -13.57 -17.51 6.65
CA SER A 131 -12.73 -17.84 5.47
C SER A 131 -13.20 -17.45 4.06
N SER A 132 -14.27 -16.67 3.92
CA SER A 132 -14.93 -16.37 2.63
C SER A 132 -15.12 -14.88 2.38
N ILE A 133 -14.59 -14.03 3.26
CA ILE A 133 -14.49 -12.60 3.00
C ILE A 133 -13.38 -12.41 1.95
N ALA A 134 -13.78 -12.32 0.69
CA ALA A 134 -12.90 -12.05 -0.43
C ALA A 134 -12.01 -10.82 -0.13
N GLY A 135 -10.72 -11.07 0.09
CA GLY A 135 -9.71 -10.04 0.26
C GLY A 135 -9.19 -9.82 1.68
N ILE A 136 -9.44 -10.74 2.61
CA ILE A 136 -8.59 -10.93 3.80
C ILE A 136 -7.65 -12.09 3.46
N ASP A 137 -6.36 -11.81 3.30
CA ASP A 137 -5.37 -12.87 3.06
C ASP A 137 -5.32 -13.79 4.29
N GLU A 138 -5.23 -15.11 4.08
CA GLU A 138 -5.20 -16.14 5.14
C GLU A 138 -4.05 -15.97 6.16
N ALA A 139 -3.11 -15.06 5.89
CA ALA A 139 -2.00 -14.73 6.79
C ALA A 139 -2.43 -13.89 8.01
N ASP A 140 -3.58 -13.21 7.96
CA ASP A 140 -4.13 -12.49 9.12
C ASP A 140 -4.99 -13.46 9.94
N ASN A 141 -4.44 -13.99 11.02
CA ASN A 141 -5.07 -14.96 11.93
C ASN A 141 -6.42 -14.44 12.47
N VAL A 142 -7.54 -14.76 11.79
CA VAL A 142 -8.91 -14.29 12.08
C VAL A 142 -9.59 -15.18 13.12
N GLN A 143 -9.02 -15.28 14.31
CA GLN A 143 -9.75 -15.83 15.46
C GLN A 143 -9.76 -14.74 16.55
N ASN A 144 -10.96 -14.37 17.00
CA ASN A 144 -11.18 -13.45 18.12
C ASN A 144 -10.84 -11.95 17.85
N ARG A 145 -11.31 -11.39 16.73
CA ARG A 145 -11.02 -9.98 16.36
C ARG A 145 -12.17 -9.02 16.70
N THR A 146 -11.97 -8.17 17.71
CA THR A 146 -12.88 -7.04 17.97
C THR A 146 -12.64 -5.94 16.93
N ILE A 147 -13.64 -5.60 16.14
CA ILE A 147 -13.56 -4.47 15.20
C ILE A 147 -14.07 -3.21 15.91
N ASN A 148 -13.17 -2.28 16.19
CA ASN A 148 -13.49 -1.06 16.91
C ASN A 148 -13.70 0.13 15.97
N TRP A 149 -14.75 0.89 16.25
CA TRP A 149 -15.20 2.07 15.54
C TRP A 149 -15.38 3.23 16.54
N SER A 150 -15.38 4.46 16.05
CA SER A 150 -15.62 5.65 16.86
C SER A 150 -16.53 6.61 16.12
N LEU A 151 -17.48 7.22 16.84
CA LEU A 151 -18.37 8.23 16.28
C LEU A 151 -17.60 9.48 15.85
N THR A 152 -17.83 9.94 14.62
CA THR A 152 -17.21 11.16 14.08
C THR A 152 -18.00 12.41 14.45
N SER A 153 -19.31 12.28 14.65
CA SER A 153 -20.20 13.36 15.07
C SER A 153 -21.12 12.91 16.20
N SER A 154 -21.62 13.86 16.98
CA SER A 154 -22.63 13.59 17.99
C SER A 154 -23.95 13.18 17.35
N VAL A 155 -24.65 12.23 17.96
CA VAL A 155 -25.95 11.73 17.49
C VAL A 155 -27.02 12.23 18.43
N PHE A 156 -27.97 13.01 17.93
CA PHE A 156 -29.14 13.43 18.68
C PHE A 156 -30.20 12.33 18.63
N CYS A 157 -30.68 11.90 19.80
CA CYS A 157 -31.71 10.90 19.98
C CYS A 157 -32.98 11.59 20.53
N PRO A 158 -33.95 11.95 19.67
CA PRO A 158 -35.19 12.58 20.09
C PRO A 158 -36.05 11.62 20.91
N ALA A 159 -36.72 12.12 21.95
CA ALA A 159 -37.55 11.31 22.85
C ALA A 159 -38.61 10.47 22.12
N ASP A 160 -39.20 10.99 21.04
CA ASP A 160 -40.29 10.32 20.31
C ASP A 160 -39.82 9.31 19.25
N SER A 161 -38.51 9.19 19.03
CA SER A 161 -37.94 8.29 18.02
C SER A 161 -37.51 6.95 18.62
N THR A 162 -37.51 5.92 17.78
CA THR A 162 -36.96 4.57 18.07
C THR A 162 -35.61 4.33 17.40
N GLY A 163 -35.15 5.27 16.56
CA GLY A 163 -33.94 5.12 15.77
C GLY A 163 -33.23 6.45 15.47
N ALA A 164 -31.90 6.43 15.47
CA ALA A 164 -31.07 7.57 15.07
C ALA A 164 -29.85 7.09 14.27
N PHE A 165 -29.52 7.78 13.17
CA PHE A 165 -28.38 7.43 12.33
C PHE A 165 -27.12 8.14 12.78
N ALA A 166 -25.99 7.46 12.65
CA ALA A 166 -24.71 7.92 13.16
C ALA A 166 -23.64 8.00 12.06
N SER A 167 -22.72 8.97 12.20
CA SER A 167 -21.47 8.98 11.43
C SER A 167 -20.38 8.35 12.27
N ALA A 168 -19.64 7.41 11.70
CA ALA A 168 -18.57 6.72 12.42
C ALA A 168 -17.41 6.36 11.50
N LYS A 169 -16.27 6.15 12.13
CA LYS A 169 -15.02 5.79 11.48
C LYS A 169 -14.36 4.61 12.19
N ALA A 170 -13.80 3.67 11.43
CA ALA A 170 -13.03 2.56 11.98
C ALA A 170 -11.74 3.08 12.62
N LEU A 171 -11.38 2.50 13.78
CA LEU A 171 -10.12 2.81 14.46
C LEU A 171 -8.95 2.09 13.76
N SER A 172 -9.15 0.87 13.30
CA SER A 172 -8.15 0.12 12.54
C SER A 172 -8.07 0.62 11.08
N PRO A 173 -6.88 0.94 10.57
CA PRO A 173 -6.69 1.25 9.15
C PRO A 173 -6.82 0.00 8.28
N GLY A 174 -7.07 0.22 6.99
CA GLY A 174 -7.13 -0.86 6.02
C GLY A 174 -8.47 -1.56 5.95
N ARG A 175 -8.46 -2.71 5.25
CA ARG A 175 -9.61 -3.62 5.13
C ARG A 175 -9.98 -4.29 6.45
N LEU A 176 -9.08 -4.27 7.44
CA LEU A 176 -9.33 -4.79 8.77
C LEU A 176 -10.48 -4.07 9.50
N GLY A 177 -10.69 -2.79 9.19
CA GLY A 177 -11.80 -1.99 9.73
C GLY A 177 -13.15 -2.25 9.06
N ASN A 178 -13.21 -3.02 7.98
CA ASN A 178 -14.45 -3.23 7.22
C ASN A 178 -15.46 -4.11 7.96
N LEU A 179 -16.75 -3.82 7.75
CA LEU A 179 -17.88 -4.62 8.21
C LEU A 179 -18.54 -5.26 6.98
N PRO A 180 -18.16 -6.48 6.57
CA PRO A 180 -18.60 -7.08 5.31
C PRO A 180 -20.08 -7.53 5.33
N LEU A 181 -20.68 -7.68 6.51
CA LEU A 181 -22.08 -8.09 6.67
C LEU A 181 -22.86 -7.02 7.47
N PRO A 182 -24.18 -6.91 7.25
CA PRO A 182 -25.06 -6.14 8.13
C PRO A 182 -25.17 -6.81 9.51
N GLY A 183 -25.46 -6.02 10.54
CA GLY A 183 -25.70 -6.49 11.91
C GLY A 183 -24.46 -6.92 12.70
N LEU A 184 -23.26 -6.63 12.21
CA LEU A 184 -22.01 -7.00 12.88
C LEU A 184 -21.64 -6.05 14.01
N LEU A 185 -22.00 -4.78 13.89
CA LEU A 185 -21.81 -3.82 14.95
C LEU A 185 -22.91 -4.06 15.99
N VAL A 186 -22.55 -4.36 17.24
CA VAL A 186 -23.53 -4.79 18.27
C VAL A 186 -23.37 -4.01 19.58
N GLY A 187 -22.17 -3.52 19.88
CA GLY A 187 -21.87 -2.84 21.14
C GLY A 187 -21.51 -1.38 21.00
N HIS A 188 -21.78 -0.60 22.05
CA HIS A 188 -21.44 0.82 22.16
C HIS A 188 -20.96 1.19 23.58
N GLY A 189 -20.08 2.18 23.67
CA GLY A 189 -19.50 2.66 24.94
C GLY A 189 -20.31 3.76 25.64
N PHE A 190 -21.48 4.13 25.12
CA PHE A 190 -22.29 5.19 25.71
C PHE A 190 -23.06 4.72 26.95
N THR A 191 -22.90 5.41 28.07
CA THR A 191 -23.58 5.13 29.35
C THR A 191 -24.41 6.30 29.87
N GLY A 192 -24.53 7.39 29.10
CA GLY A 192 -25.15 8.64 29.53
C GLY A 192 -26.68 8.67 29.51
N TYR A 193 -27.36 7.52 29.61
CA TYR A 193 -28.82 7.40 29.65
C TYR A 193 -29.26 6.61 30.88
N ARG A 194 -30.49 6.83 31.37
CA ARG A 194 -30.93 6.27 32.66
C ARG A 194 -30.91 4.74 32.70
N ASP A 195 -31.37 4.09 31.63
CA ASP A 195 -31.48 2.62 31.55
C ASP A 195 -30.21 1.92 31.01
N TYR A 196 -29.02 2.52 31.22
CA TYR A 196 -27.77 1.98 30.67
C TYR A 196 -27.41 0.57 31.15
N LEU A 197 -27.78 0.22 32.38
CA LEU A 197 -27.49 -1.10 32.96
C LEU A 197 -28.22 -2.24 32.25
N SER A 198 -29.36 -1.94 31.59
CA SER A 198 -30.19 -2.94 30.91
C SER A 198 -29.77 -3.18 29.45
N ASN A 199 -28.76 -2.46 28.93
CA ASN A 199 -28.35 -2.49 27.52
C ASN A 199 -29.53 -2.36 26.53
N SER A 200 -30.47 -1.47 26.85
CA SER A 200 -31.68 -1.25 26.05
C SER A 200 -31.45 -0.44 24.78
N LEU A 201 -30.36 0.32 24.73
CA LEU A 201 -29.82 0.91 23.52
C LEU A 201 -28.98 -0.15 22.80
N THR A 202 -29.26 -0.34 21.52
CA THR A 202 -28.48 -1.21 20.65
C THR A 202 -27.97 -0.39 19.48
N VAL A 203 -26.87 -0.85 18.89
CA VAL A 203 -26.32 -0.25 17.68
C VAL A 203 -26.20 -1.35 16.65
N THR A 204 -26.47 -1.04 15.39
CA THR A 204 -26.37 -1.98 14.28
C THR A 204 -25.99 -1.27 12.99
N ASN A 205 -25.31 -1.98 12.09
CA ASN A 205 -25.10 -1.54 10.72
C ASN A 205 -26.14 -2.22 9.80
N LEU A 206 -26.94 -1.42 9.11
CA LEU A 206 -27.99 -1.90 8.19
C LEU A 206 -27.42 -2.45 6.88
N LYS A 207 -26.22 -2.01 6.50
CA LYS A 207 -25.54 -2.40 5.25
C LYS A 207 -24.07 -2.72 5.51
N PRO A 208 -23.42 -3.51 4.63
CA PRO A 208 -21.99 -3.68 4.65
C PRO A 208 -21.23 -2.36 4.49
N ILE A 209 -20.11 -2.24 5.18
CA ILE A 209 -19.16 -1.14 5.05
C ILE A 209 -17.82 -1.69 4.58
N ILE A 210 -17.48 -1.38 3.32
CA ILE A 210 -16.29 -1.90 2.63
C ILE A 210 -15.38 -0.76 2.11
N SER A 211 -15.50 0.43 2.68
CA SER A 211 -14.75 1.62 2.25
C SER A 211 -13.27 1.59 2.66
N GLY A 212 -12.90 0.82 3.68
CA GLY A 212 -11.52 0.64 4.11
C GLY A 212 -10.68 -0.12 3.09
N ALA A 213 -9.47 0.36 2.84
CA ALA A 213 -8.55 -0.18 1.85
C ALA A 213 -7.15 -0.26 2.42
N ASN A 214 -6.46 -1.39 2.21
CA ASN A 214 -5.07 -1.55 2.64
C ASN A 214 -4.15 -0.60 1.88
N GLU A 215 -2.96 -0.39 2.44
CA GLU A 215 -1.88 0.22 1.69
C GLU A 215 -1.62 -0.57 0.41
N GLU A 216 -1.27 0.15 -0.65
CA GLU A 216 -0.98 -0.44 -1.93
C GLU A 216 0.23 -1.40 -1.84
N SER A 217 0.08 -2.59 -2.43
CA SER A 217 1.20 -3.53 -2.47
C SER A 217 2.30 -3.04 -3.41
N GLU A 218 3.56 -3.37 -3.12
CA GLU A 218 4.69 -3.02 -3.98
C GLU A 218 4.49 -3.49 -5.43
N THR A 219 3.89 -4.67 -5.61
CA THR A 219 3.55 -5.22 -6.93
C THR A 219 2.53 -4.33 -7.66
N GLY A 220 1.49 -3.86 -6.95
CA GLY A 220 0.50 -2.94 -7.51
C GLY A 220 1.11 -1.60 -7.90
N TYR A 221 1.97 -1.06 -7.03
CA TYR A 221 2.68 0.19 -7.28
C TYR A 221 3.63 0.08 -8.48
N LYS A 222 4.44 -1.00 -8.58
CA LYS A 222 5.28 -1.30 -9.76
C LYS A 222 4.47 -1.37 -11.04
N TYR A 223 3.31 -2.01 -11.00
CA TYR A 223 2.43 -2.13 -12.15
C TYR A 223 1.91 -0.77 -12.62
N ARG A 224 1.52 0.13 -11.70
CA ARG A 224 1.16 1.51 -12.03
C ARG A 224 2.31 2.30 -12.64
N ILE A 225 3.53 2.17 -12.10
CA ILE A 225 4.72 2.85 -12.65
C ILE A 225 4.95 2.39 -14.09
N SER A 226 4.98 1.07 -14.31
CA SER A 226 5.16 0.48 -15.63
C SER A 226 4.11 0.97 -16.63
N LYS A 227 2.84 0.96 -16.23
CA LYS A 227 1.75 1.49 -17.06
C LYS A 227 1.89 2.97 -17.36
N ALA A 228 2.29 3.79 -16.40
CA ALA A 228 2.49 5.21 -16.61
C ALA A 228 3.61 5.49 -17.61
N TRP A 229 4.71 4.73 -17.55
CA TRP A 229 5.77 4.81 -18.56
C TRP A 229 5.30 4.45 -19.96
N THR A 230 4.65 3.31 -20.13
CA THR A 230 4.15 2.89 -21.45
C THR A 230 3.10 3.87 -22.00
N THR A 231 2.28 4.44 -21.11
CA THR A 231 1.27 5.44 -21.50
C THR A 231 1.93 6.75 -21.90
N SER A 232 2.96 7.19 -21.17
CA SER A 232 3.71 8.41 -21.52
C SER A 232 4.44 8.27 -22.85
N GLU A 233 5.01 7.09 -23.14
CA GLU A 233 5.64 6.81 -24.44
C GLU A 233 4.62 6.90 -25.58
N ALA A 234 3.47 6.23 -25.44
CA ALA A 234 2.40 6.29 -26.45
C ALA A 234 1.82 7.71 -26.61
N ALA A 235 1.69 8.47 -25.51
CA ALA A 235 1.23 9.85 -25.53
C ALA A 235 2.22 10.76 -26.27
N ASN A 236 3.53 10.59 -26.06
CA ASN A 236 4.56 11.34 -26.76
C ASN A 236 4.52 11.05 -28.27
N ASP A 237 4.43 9.79 -28.67
CA ASP A 237 4.32 9.42 -30.08
C ASP A 237 3.09 10.01 -30.75
N SER A 238 1.94 9.96 -30.05
CA SER A 238 0.70 10.56 -30.54
C SER A 238 0.82 12.09 -30.65
N ALA A 239 1.48 12.74 -29.70
CA ALA A 239 1.72 14.18 -29.72
C ALA A 239 2.64 14.59 -30.87
N VAL A 240 3.69 13.82 -31.15
CA VAL A 240 4.58 14.03 -32.30
C VAL A 240 3.83 13.84 -33.61
N SER A 241 3.08 12.76 -33.77
CA SER A 241 2.27 12.51 -34.97
C SER A 241 1.24 13.60 -35.22
N LEU A 242 0.58 14.08 -34.15
CA LEU A 242 -0.37 15.20 -34.23
C LEU A 242 0.32 16.50 -34.64
N ALA A 243 1.47 16.83 -34.02
CA ALA A 243 2.22 18.03 -34.35
C ALA A 243 2.69 18.04 -35.81
N VAL A 244 3.05 16.88 -36.34
CA VAL A 244 3.52 16.71 -37.71
C VAL A 244 2.35 16.77 -38.72
N THR A 245 1.22 16.12 -38.41
CA THR A 245 0.01 16.15 -39.27
C THR A 245 -0.65 17.53 -39.27
N ALA A 246 -0.37 18.37 -38.27
CA ALA A 246 -0.83 19.77 -38.26
C ALA A 246 -0.14 20.64 -39.33
N LEU A 247 0.97 20.17 -39.93
CA LEU A 247 1.63 20.88 -41.04
C LEU A 247 0.81 20.73 -42.34
N PRO A 248 0.61 21.81 -43.12
CA PRO A 248 -0.08 21.74 -44.40
C PRO A 248 0.60 20.76 -45.37
N GLY A 249 -0.19 19.90 -46.02
CA GLY A 249 0.29 18.94 -47.03
C GLY A 249 0.79 17.60 -46.47
N VAL A 250 0.72 17.38 -45.15
CA VAL A 250 1.08 16.10 -44.51
C VAL A 250 -0.18 15.34 -44.15
N SER A 251 -0.41 14.18 -44.80
CA SER A 251 -1.56 13.32 -44.51
C SER A 251 -1.28 12.29 -43.42
N ASN A 252 -0.03 11.84 -43.29
CA ASN A 252 0.35 10.82 -42.33
C ASN A 252 1.82 10.96 -41.93
N ALA A 253 2.14 10.52 -40.71
CA ALA A 253 3.48 10.53 -40.15
C ALA A 253 3.80 9.15 -39.56
N ILE A 254 4.84 8.51 -40.09
CA ILE A 254 5.34 7.22 -39.60
C ILE A 254 6.57 7.49 -38.75
N ILE A 255 6.48 7.18 -37.46
CA ILE A 255 7.59 7.35 -36.51
C ILE A 255 8.43 6.07 -36.51
N ASN A 256 9.70 6.19 -36.88
CA ASN A 256 10.68 5.12 -36.75
C ASN A 256 11.54 5.36 -35.51
N ARG A 257 11.38 4.50 -34.50
CA ARG A 257 12.08 4.63 -33.22
C ARG A 257 13.52 4.09 -33.32
N TRP A 258 14.42 4.66 -32.52
CA TRP A 258 15.79 4.20 -32.29
C TRP A 258 16.72 4.29 -33.51
N VAL A 259 16.47 5.24 -34.42
CA VAL A 259 17.46 5.57 -35.44
C VAL A 259 18.69 6.15 -34.75
N ASP A 260 19.84 5.50 -34.90
CA ASP A 260 21.13 5.84 -34.25
C ASP A 260 21.17 5.72 -32.72
N GLY A 261 20.23 5.00 -32.10
CA GLY A 261 20.29 4.63 -30.69
C GLY A 261 19.17 5.22 -29.81
N PRO A 262 19.28 5.04 -28.47
CA PRO A 262 18.21 5.41 -27.55
C PRO A 262 18.03 6.93 -27.48
N GLY A 263 16.78 7.38 -27.59
CA GLY A 263 16.41 8.80 -27.51
C GLY A 263 16.41 9.55 -28.85
N ARG A 264 16.69 8.87 -29.96
CA ARG A 264 16.53 9.41 -31.32
C ARG A 264 15.43 8.68 -32.08
N PHE A 265 14.73 9.41 -32.94
CA PHE A 265 13.69 8.88 -33.81
C PHE A 265 13.66 9.71 -35.10
N ASP A 266 13.33 9.05 -36.20
CA ASP A 266 13.03 9.71 -37.46
C ASP A 266 11.53 9.71 -37.69
N VAL A 267 11.03 10.78 -38.32
CA VAL A 267 9.64 10.87 -38.74
C VAL A 267 9.61 10.90 -40.27
N PHE A 268 9.04 9.85 -40.85
CA PHE A 268 8.78 9.80 -42.28
C PHE A 268 7.40 10.40 -42.55
N LEU A 269 7.37 11.40 -43.42
CA LEU A 269 6.15 12.07 -43.85
C LEU A 269 5.62 11.35 -45.09
N ASP A 270 4.37 10.91 -45.03
CA ASP A 270 3.67 10.43 -46.22
C ASP A 270 2.65 11.50 -46.63
N SER A 271 2.86 12.06 -47.82
CA SER A 271 2.01 13.08 -48.41
C SER A 271 1.18 12.46 -49.53
N ILE A 272 -0.14 12.62 -49.46
CA ILE A 272 -0.99 12.55 -50.65
C ILE A 272 -1.82 13.83 -50.77
N SER A 273 -1.27 14.74 -51.59
CA SER A 273 -1.94 15.60 -52.58
C SER A 273 -1.63 17.10 -52.44
N PRO A 274 -1.53 17.85 -53.58
CA PRO A 274 -1.26 19.30 -53.64
C PRO A 274 -2.36 20.17 -53.03
#